data_AF-A0A858RA90-F1
#
_entry.id   AF-A0A858RA90-F1
#
_cell.length_a   1.000
_cell.length_b   1.000
_cell.length_c   1.000
_cell.angle_alpha   90.00
_cell.angle_beta   90.00
_cell.angle_gamma   90.00
#
_symmetry.space_group_name_H-M   'P 1'
#
loop_
_entity.id
_entity.type
_entity.pdbx_description
1 polymer ?
#
loop_
_entity_poly.entity_id
_entity_poly.type
_entity_poly.pdbx_seq_one_letter_code
_entity_poly.pdbx_strand_id
1 'polypeptide(L)'
;MAEGITYRPAGPRDAGAVLDLLAGLFPTASRAFLHRMLHGSFDPDPPDLGWMMEAGGRPVGFFGLVYKTRRWEGRAERFANIWGYCCLPDFRKDGAHKRLVREAVADPGLNYTGLTCTQRAFDIYRGLGFGWIDEQRVYSFPGTHPHTLLPWPAASGWSGSRRWPIPARRPCSGSTGATCCGSSCSNWAAGPWAWSAAATTTRSAIPC
;
A
#
# COMPACT_ATOMS: atom_id res chain seq x y z
N MET A 1 23.46 -8.41 -14.00
CA MET A 1 22.81 -9.33 -13.04
C MET A 1 23.20 -8.89 -11.65
N ALA A 2 22.24 -8.44 -10.84
CA ALA A 2 22.50 -7.92 -9.51
C ALA A 2 22.70 -9.07 -8.51
N GLU A 3 23.85 -9.73 -8.62
CA GLU A 3 24.29 -10.73 -7.65
C GLU A 3 24.58 -10.01 -6.33
N GLY A 4 23.91 -10.43 -5.25
CA GLY A 4 24.11 -9.85 -3.91
C GLY A 4 23.10 -8.77 -3.46
N ILE A 5 21.91 -8.68 -4.07
CA ILE A 5 20.81 -7.91 -3.48
C ILE A 5 20.12 -8.73 -2.38
N THR A 6 20.00 -8.17 -1.19
CA THR A 6 19.24 -8.73 -0.06
C THR A 6 18.06 -7.82 0.32
N TYR A 7 17.03 -8.44 0.89
CA TYR A 7 15.83 -7.76 1.38
C TYR A 7 15.60 -8.20 2.82
N ARG A 8 15.41 -7.25 3.73
CA ARG A 8 15.16 -7.55 5.15
C ARG A 8 14.42 -6.43 5.86
N PRO A 9 13.78 -6.71 7.01
CA PRO A 9 13.32 -5.68 7.91
C PRO A 9 14.46 -4.74 8.34
N ALA A 10 14.15 -3.45 8.41
CA ALA A 10 15.04 -2.41 8.91
C ALA A 10 14.82 -2.23 10.42
N GLY A 11 15.85 -2.56 11.21
CA GLY A 11 15.79 -2.40 12.66
C GLY A 11 16.25 -1.02 13.12
N PRO A 12 16.14 -0.72 14.43
CA PRO A 12 16.61 0.55 15.00
C PRO A 12 18.08 0.89 14.70
N ARG A 13 18.94 -0.13 14.56
CA ARG A 13 20.36 0.03 14.23
C ARG A 13 20.60 0.53 12.81
N ASP A 14 19.66 0.27 11.89
CA ASP A 14 19.76 0.70 10.49
C ASP A 14 19.32 2.15 10.28
N ALA A 15 18.72 2.79 11.31
CA ALA A 15 18.07 4.08 11.19
C ALA A 15 18.97 5.17 10.62
N GLY A 16 20.25 5.21 11.02
CA GLY A 16 21.22 6.17 10.49
C GLY A 16 21.45 6.01 8.99
N ALA A 17 21.72 4.78 8.54
CA ALA A 17 22.01 4.50 7.14
C ALA A 17 20.78 4.69 6.24
N VAL A 18 19.59 4.33 6.73
CA VAL A 18 18.31 4.61 6.07
C VAL A 18 18.07 6.11 5.96
N LEU A 19 18.33 6.87 7.03
CA LEU A 19 18.16 8.32 7.04
C LEU A 19 19.09 9.01 6.04
N ASP A 20 20.32 8.53 5.88
CA ASP A 20 21.26 9.02 4.87
C ASP A 20 20.77 8.72 3.44
N LEU A 21 20.29 7.50 3.19
CA LEU A 21 19.66 7.14 1.91
C LEU A 21 18.47 8.04 1.58
N LEU A 22 17.56 8.24 2.56
CA LEU A 22 16.38 9.08 2.41
C LEU A 22 16.76 10.54 2.14
N ALA A 23 17.73 11.08 2.88
CA ALA A 23 18.18 12.46 2.68
C ALA A 23 18.77 12.67 1.27
N GLY A 24 19.48 11.68 0.73
CA GLY A 24 19.99 11.73 -0.64
C GLY A 24 18.91 11.65 -1.72
N LEU A 25 17.81 10.91 -1.46
CA LEU A 25 16.72 10.70 -2.43
C LEU A 25 15.60 11.75 -2.33
N PHE A 26 15.46 12.40 -1.18
CA PHE A 26 14.46 13.43 -0.90
C PHE A 26 15.11 14.75 -0.47
N PRO A 27 15.83 15.46 -1.36
CA PRO A 27 16.61 16.64 -0.99
C PRO A 27 15.77 17.81 -0.49
N THR A 28 14.46 17.83 -0.77
CA THR A 28 13.52 18.85 -0.30
C THR A 28 13.00 18.56 1.12
N ALA A 29 13.15 17.33 1.62
CA ALA A 29 12.72 16.96 2.95
C ALA A 29 13.86 17.21 3.95
N SER A 30 13.57 17.88 5.07
CA SER A 30 14.57 18.10 6.10
C SER A 30 14.92 16.77 6.79
N ARG A 31 16.19 16.62 7.19
CA ARG A 31 16.64 15.43 7.93
C ARG A 31 15.84 15.21 9.21
N ALA A 32 15.47 16.28 9.91
CA ALA A 32 14.62 16.21 11.10
C ALA A 32 13.21 15.66 10.79
N PHE A 33 12.62 16.07 9.67
CA PHE A 33 11.34 15.52 9.21
C PHE A 33 11.44 14.03 8.88
N LEU A 34 12.49 13.63 8.13
CA LEU A 34 12.72 12.23 7.78
C LEU A 34 12.96 11.36 9.03
N HIS A 35 13.73 11.85 9.98
CA HIS A 35 13.92 11.19 11.27
C HIS A 35 12.59 11.03 12.03
N ARG A 36 11.75 12.07 12.04
CA ARG A 36 10.42 12.00 12.66
C ARG A 36 9.53 10.97 11.98
N MET A 37 9.55 10.88 10.65
CA MET A 37 8.79 9.88 9.92
C MET A 37 9.27 8.46 10.22
N LEU A 38 10.58 8.27 10.37
CA LEU A 38 11.21 6.99 10.65
C LEU A 38 10.86 6.45 12.04
N HIS A 39 10.81 7.31 13.05
CA HIS A 39 10.51 6.92 14.43
C HIS A 39 9.08 7.23 14.87
N GLY A 40 8.27 7.83 14.00
CA GLY A 40 6.94 8.38 14.33
C GLY A 40 5.80 7.36 14.31
N SER A 41 6.09 6.09 14.61
CA SER A 41 5.03 5.07 14.77
C SER A 41 4.08 5.45 15.90
N PHE A 42 2.78 5.20 15.70
CA PHE A 42 1.77 5.37 16.76
C PHE A 42 1.59 4.10 17.58
N ASP A 43 2.17 2.99 17.13
CA ASP A 43 2.35 1.77 17.91
C ASP A 43 3.56 1.96 18.84
N PRO A 44 3.43 1.74 20.17
CA PRO A 44 4.53 1.87 21.11
C PRO A 44 5.64 0.83 20.91
N ASP A 45 5.34 -0.30 20.25
CA ASP A 45 6.29 -1.38 19.99
C ASP A 45 6.20 -1.84 18.53
N PRO A 46 6.68 -1.01 17.58
CA PRO A 46 6.68 -1.37 16.17
C PRO A 46 7.72 -2.48 15.93
N PRO A 47 7.40 -3.52 15.12
CA PRO A 47 8.31 -4.64 14.89
C PRO A 47 9.59 -4.24 14.14
N ASP A 48 9.50 -3.22 13.29
CA ASP A 48 10.59 -2.68 12.48
C ASP A 48 10.28 -1.24 12.06
N LEU A 49 11.19 -0.63 11.31
CA LEU A 49 11.02 0.70 10.69
C LEU A 49 10.42 0.62 9.27
N GLY A 50 10.16 -0.59 8.78
CA GLY A 50 9.91 -0.93 7.40
C GLY A 50 10.92 -1.93 6.85
N TRP A 51 11.04 -1.98 5.52
CA TRP A 51 11.91 -2.91 4.81
C TRP A 51 13.02 -2.19 4.06
N MET A 52 14.19 -2.81 4.04
CA MET A 52 15.39 -2.31 3.38
C MET A 52 15.86 -3.28 2.31
N MET A 53 16.33 -2.70 1.21
CA MET A 53 17.02 -3.40 0.12
C MET A 53 18.49 -3.01 0.19
N GLU A 54 19.38 -4.00 0.26
CA GLU A 54 20.82 -3.80 0.36
C GLU A 54 21.54 -4.39 -0.84
N ALA A 55 22.65 -3.76 -1.23
CA ALA A 55 23.59 -4.30 -2.22
C ALA A 55 25.01 -4.01 -1.73
N GLY A 56 25.87 -5.04 -1.67
CA GLY A 56 27.23 -4.90 -1.14
C GLY A 56 27.30 -4.36 0.29
N GLY A 57 26.33 -4.72 1.14
CA GLY A 57 26.23 -4.26 2.53
C GLY A 57 25.81 -2.80 2.71
N ARG A 58 25.31 -2.13 1.65
CA ARG A 58 24.83 -0.75 1.71
C ARG A 58 23.33 -0.67 1.40
N PRO A 59 22.56 0.17 2.10
CA PRO A 59 21.18 0.44 1.74
C PRO A 59 21.08 1.09 0.35
N VAL A 60 20.30 0.47 -0.54
CA VAL A 60 20.05 0.97 -1.90
C VAL A 60 18.56 1.18 -2.19
N GLY A 61 17.69 0.75 -1.27
CA GLY A 61 16.27 1.06 -1.28
C GLY A 61 15.63 0.88 0.09
N PHE A 62 14.49 1.54 0.27
CA PHE A 62 13.75 1.54 1.51
C PHE A 62 12.24 1.59 1.24
N PHE A 63 11.49 0.94 2.11
CA PHE A 63 10.04 0.89 2.12
C PHE A 63 9.58 1.06 3.57
N GLY A 64 9.28 2.30 3.95
CA GLY A 64 8.96 2.66 5.32
C GLY A 64 7.55 2.24 5.71
N LEU A 65 7.39 1.84 6.96
CA LEU A 65 6.11 1.50 7.57
C LEU A 65 5.89 2.32 8.84
N VAL A 66 4.67 2.85 9.01
CA VAL A 66 4.20 3.48 10.25
C VAL A 66 3.05 2.64 10.79
N TYR A 67 3.21 2.14 12.01
CA TYR A 67 2.24 1.21 12.59
C TYR A 67 1.21 1.93 13.46
N LYS A 68 -0.02 1.40 13.44
CA LYS A 68 -1.08 1.81 14.35
C LYS A 68 -2.11 0.71 14.53
N THR A 69 -2.45 0.38 15.76
CA THR A 69 -3.58 -0.50 16.09
C THR A 69 -4.88 0.29 16.10
N ARG A 70 -5.91 -0.21 15.42
CA ARG A 70 -7.25 0.39 15.39
C ARG A 70 -8.32 -0.69 15.53
N ARG A 71 -9.50 -0.29 16.02
CA ARG A 71 -10.68 -1.16 15.92
C ARG A 71 -11.19 -1.15 14.48
N TRP A 72 -11.30 -2.34 13.89
CA TRP A 72 -11.85 -2.59 12.57
C TRP A 72 -12.79 -3.79 12.65
N GLU A 73 -14.04 -3.62 12.20
CA GLU A 73 -15.07 -4.67 12.28
C GLU A 73 -15.20 -5.34 13.67
N GLY A 74 -15.07 -4.53 14.74
CA GLY A 74 -15.17 -5.00 16.12
C GLY A 74 -13.91 -5.67 16.68
N ARG A 75 -12.84 -5.83 15.89
CA ARG A 75 -11.57 -6.43 16.30
C ARG A 75 -10.46 -5.39 16.36
N ALA A 76 -9.46 -5.61 17.22
CA ALA A 76 -8.24 -4.82 17.20
C ALA A 76 -7.34 -5.34 16.08
N GLU A 77 -7.11 -4.51 15.07
CA GLU A 77 -6.31 -4.84 13.89
C GLU A 77 -5.12 -3.89 13.80
N ARG A 78 -3.96 -4.42 13.42
CA ARG A 78 -2.74 -3.62 13.22
C ARG A 78 -2.67 -3.17 11.77
N PHE A 79 -2.53 -1.86 11.57
CA PHE A 79 -2.36 -1.24 10.27
C PHE A 79 -0.92 -0.76 10.11
N ALA A 80 -0.37 -0.98 8.92
CA ALA A 80 0.94 -0.49 8.51
C ALA A 80 0.76 0.49 7.35
N ASN A 81 0.88 1.79 7.63
CA ASN A 81 0.86 2.80 6.58
C ASN A 81 2.22 2.92 5.92
N ILE A 82 2.22 2.75 4.60
CA ILE A 82 3.38 2.81 3.73
C ILE A 82 3.82 4.26 3.57
N TRP A 83 5.12 4.49 3.69
CA TRP A 83 5.75 5.76 3.37
C TRP A 83 7.17 5.55 2.83
N GLY A 84 7.77 6.58 2.26
CA GLY A 84 9.22 6.54 1.91
C GLY A 84 9.62 5.44 0.94
N TYR A 85 8.72 4.95 0.08
CA TYR A 85 9.07 3.94 -0.93
C TYR A 85 10.03 4.54 -1.97
N CYS A 86 11.31 4.18 -1.87
CA CYS A 86 12.35 4.73 -2.71
C CYS A 86 13.49 3.73 -2.95
N CYS A 87 14.22 3.93 -4.04
CA CYS A 87 15.48 3.24 -4.31
C CYS A 87 16.36 4.08 -5.22
N LEU A 88 17.66 3.78 -5.19
CA LEU A 88 18.65 4.36 -6.08
C LEU A 88 18.29 4.06 -7.56
N PRO A 89 18.56 4.99 -8.49
CA PRO A 89 18.17 4.85 -9.89
C PRO A 89 18.61 3.54 -10.57
N ASP A 90 19.81 3.06 -10.25
CA ASP A 90 20.38 1.84 -10.84
C ASP A 90 19.57 0.58 -10.49
N PHE A 91 18.86 0.59 -9.37
CA PHE A 91 18.05 -0.53 -8.88
C PHE A 91 16.58 -0.46 -9.34
N ARG A 92 16.22 0.54 -10.15
CA ARG A 92 14.87 0.69 -10.73
C ARG A 92 14.68 -0.16 -11.97
N LYS A 93 15.72 -0.29 -12.81
CA LYS A 93 15.61 -0.92 -14.14
C LYS A 93 15.37 -2.43 -14.06
N ASP A 94 15.95 -3.09 -13.07
CA ASP A 94 15.90 -4.55 -12.93
C ASP A 94 14.70 -5.06 -12.12
N GLY A 95 13.75 -4.18 -11.76
CA GLY A 95 12.57 -4.56 -10.97
C GLY A 95 12.87 -4.89 -9.50
N ALA A 96 14.10 -4.71 -9.03
CA ALA A 96 14.49 -4.98 -7.63
C ALA A 96 13.63 -4.22 -6.60
N HIS A 97 13.27 -2.97 -6.91
CA HIS A 97 12.32 -2.17 -6.14
C HIS A 97 10.92 -2.81 -6.01
N LYS A 98 10.40 -3.48 -7.06
CA LYS A 98 9.11 -4.17 -6.99
C LYS A 98 9.17 -5.40 -6.09
N ARG A 99 10.32 -6.10 -6.08
CA ARG A 99 10.55 -7.20 -5.14
C ARG A 99 10.58 -6.70 -3.70
N LEU A 100 11.24 -5.56 -3.42
CA LEU A 100 11.21 -4.96 -2.08
C LEU A 100 9.78 -4.79 -1.56
N VAL A 101 8.87 -4.24 -2.38
CA VAL A 101 7.45 -4.08 -1.98
C VAL A 101 6.81 -5.44 -1.73
N ARG A 102 7.03 -6.43 -2.60
CA ARG A 102 6.46 -7.78 -2.44
C ARG A 102 6.88 -8.43 -1.13
N GLU A 103 8.16 -8.36 -0.78
CA GLU A 103 8.66 -8.91 0.49
C GLU A 103 8.06 -8.13 1.68
N ALA A 104 7.98 -6.80 1.57
CA ALA A 104 7.47 -5.94 2.63
C ALA A 104 5.98 -6.14 2.97
N VAL A 105 5.19 -6.59 1.99
CA VAL A 105 3.73 -6.78 2.12
C VAL A 105 3.34 -8.26 2.20
N ALA A 106 4.31 -9.15 2.47
CA ALA A 106 4.10 -10.59 2.50
C ALA A 106 3.40 -11.08 3.78
N ASP A 107 3.37 -10.29 4.86
CA ASP A 107 2.74 -10.69 6.12
C ASP A 107 1.21 -10.58 6.04
N PRO A 108 0.46 -11.70 6.05
CA PRO A 108 -0.99 -11.67 6.00
C PRO A 108 -1.64 -11.18 7.31
N GLY A 109 -0.87 -11.03 8.40
CA GLY A 109 -1.33 -10.52 9.69
C GLY A 109 -1.38 -8.99 9.78
N LEU A 110 -0.91 -8.28 8.75
CA LEU A 110 -0.88 -6.82 8.71
C LEU A 110 -1.81 -6.24 7.65
N ASN A 111 -2.50 -5.16 8.01
CA ASN A 111 -3.32 -4.39 7.08
C ASN A 111 -2.50 -3.23 6.50
N TYR A 112 -2.07 -3.36 5.25
CA TYR A 112 -1.26 -2.33 4.60
C TYR A 112 -2.11 -1.21 4.01
N THR A 113 -1.66 0.04 4.20
CA THR A 113 -2.37 1.23 3.70
C THR A 113 -1.39 2.18 3.01
N GLY A 114 -1.82 2.84 1.95
CA GLY A 114 -1.02 3.80 1.19
C GLY A 114 -1.71 5.14 1.05
N LEU A 115 -1.90 5.86 2.16
CA LEU A 115 -2.80 7.01 2.22
C LEU A 115 -2.34 8.21 1.37
N THR A 116 -1.03 8.33 1.12
CA THR A 116 -0.42 9.45 0.40
C THR A 116 0.44 8.99 -0.80
N CYS A 117 0.11 7.83 -1.37
CA CYS A 117 0.86 7.32 -2.51
C CYS A 117 0.69 8.18 -3.78
N THR A 118 1.75 8.23 -4.59
CA THR A 118 1.68 8.80 -5.94
C THR A 118 0.98 7.82 -6.88
N GLN A 119 0.43 8.29 -8.00
CA GLN A 119 -0.24 7.43 -8.98
C GLN A 119 0.67 6.26 -9.42
N ARG A 120 1.95 6.55 -9.70
CA ARG A 120 2.94 5.53 -10.07
C ARG A 120 3.14 4.46 -8.99
N ALA A 121 3.18 4.85 -7.72
CA ALA A 121 3.28 3.90 -6.62
C ALA A 121 1.99 3.09 -6.48
N PHE A 122 0.83 3.74 -6.65
CA PHE A 122 -0.46 3.07 -6.65
C PHE A 122 -0.59 2.01 -7.74
N ASP A 123 -0.12 2.27 -8.97
CA ASP A 123 -0.14 1.29 -10.06
C ASP A 123 0.69 0.03 -9.73
N ILE A 124 1.82 0.22 -9.03
CA ILE A 124 2.63 -0.90 -8.52
C ILE A 124 1.85 -1.68 -7.45
N TYR A 125 1.26 -0.99 -6.49
CA TYR A 125 0.49 -1.64 -5.41
C TYR A 125 -0.74 -2.38 -5.95
N ARG A 126 -1.44 -1.81 -6.93
CA ARG A 126 -2.57 -2.46 -7.59
C ARG A 126 -2.15 -3.77 -8.27
N GLY A 127 -0.96 -3.81 -8.88
CA GLY A 127 -0.38 -5.04 -9.42
C GLY A 127 -0.07 -6.11 -8.36
N LEU A 128 0.00 -5.73 -7.08
CA LEU A 128 0.17 -6.61 -5.92
C LEU A 128 -1.16 -6.93 -5.22
N GLY A 129 -2.29 -6.53 -5.79
CA GLY A 129 -3.62 -6.83 -5.25
C GLY A 129 -4.19 -5.75 -4.32
N PHE A 130 -3.54 -4.59 -4.18
CA PHE A 130 -4.11 -3.48 -3.41
C PHE A 130 -5.35 -2.92 -4.11
N GLY A 131 -6.34 -2.52 -3.31
CA GLY A 131 -7.56 -1.86 -3.75
C GLY A 131 -7.68 -0.44 -3.21
N TRP A 132 -8.70 0.27 -3.68
CA TRP A 132 -9.12 1.53 -3.07
C TRP A 132 -9.78 1.24 -1.72
N ILE A 133 -9.38 1.99 -0.69
CA ILE A 133 -10.03 1.99 0.62
C ILE A 133 -11.23 2.94 0.60
N ASP A 134 -11.06 4.10 -0.03
CA ASP A 134 -12.07 5.14 -0.16
C ASP A 134 -11.75 5.97 -1.43
N GLU A 135 -12.78 6.57 -2.02
CA GLU A 135 -12.65 7.53 -3.13
C GLU A 135 -12.57 8.98 -2.63
N GLN A 136 -12.92 9.22 -1.37
CA GLN A 136 -12.98 10.55 -0.77
C GLN A 136 -11.89 10.75 0.29
N ARG A 137 -11.40 11.98 0.39
CA ARG A 137 -10.48 12.41 1.46
C ARG A 137 -11.10 13.58 2.20
N VAL A 138 -11.29 13.40 3.50
CA VAL A 138 -11.76 14.48 4.38
C VAL A 138 -10.55 15.07 5.10
N TYR A 139 -10.30 16.35 4.88
CA TYR A 139 -9.29 17.11 5.61
C TYR A 139 -9.99 17.91 6.71
N SER A 140 -9.59 17.68 7.96
CA SER A 140 -10.05 18.48 9.10
C SER A 140 -8.94 19.41 9.54
N PHE A 141 -9.20 20.71 9.43
CA PHE A 141 -8.40 21.75 10.08
C PHE A 141 -8.68 21.79 11.58
N PRO A 142 -7.76 22.32 12.41
CA PRO A 142 -8.03 22.53 13.84
C PRO A 142 -9.37 23.25 14.05
N GLY A 143 -10.24 22.68 14.89
CA GLY A 143 -11.60 23.21 15.15
C GLY A 143 -12.69 22.80 14.14
N THR A 144 -12.32 22.15 13.02
CA THR A 144 -13.24 21.68 11.96
C THR A 144 -13.37 20.17 11.93
N HIS A 145 -13.29 19.53 13.09
CA HIS A 145 -13.46 18.09 13.17
C HIS A 145 -14.92 17.69 12.88
N PRO A 146 -15.18 16.46 12.41
CA PRO A 146 -16.56 16.01 12.16
C PRO A 146 -17.46 16.12 13.41
N HIS A 147 -16.88 15.98 14.61
CA HIS A 147 -17.60 16.14 15.88
C HIS A 147 -17.90 17.60 16.26
N THR A 148 -17.27 18.59 15.62
CA THR A 148 -17.57 20.02 15.81
C THR A 148 -18.41 20.62 14.68
N LEU A 149 -18.37 20.05 13.47
CA LEU A 149 -19.05 20.60 12.29
C LEU A 149 -20.34 19.87 11.87
N LEU A 150 -20.49 18.59 12.19
CA LEU A 150 -21.73 17.88 11.94
C LEU A 150 -22.47 17.74 13.28
N PRO A 151 -23.79 17.99 13.34
CA PRO A 151 -24.62 17.40 14.38
C PRO A 151 -24.62 15.90 14.12
N TRP A 152 -23.54 15.24 14.52
CA TRP A 152 -23.42 13.79 14.46
C TRP A 152 -24.64 13.24 15.21
N PRO A 153 -25.42 12.32 14.64
CA PRO A 153 -26.61 11.85 15.32
C PRO A 153 -26.15 11.31 16.67
N ALA A 154 -26.66 11.94 17.74
CA ALA A 154 -26.63 11.37 19.06
C ALA A 154 -27.02 9.90 18.90
N ALA A 155 -26.18 9.01 19.38
CA ALA A 155 -26.27 7.58 19.14
C ALA A 155 -27.64 7.04 19.58
N SER A 156 -28.60 7.01 18.67
CA SER A 156 -29.84 6.26 18.75
C SER A 156 -30.15 5.72 17.36
N GLY A 157 -29.34 4.78 16.89
CA GLY A 157 -29.65 4.07 15.65
C GLY A 157 -28.50 3.54 14.83
N TRP A 158 -27.25 3.59 15.30
CA TRP A 158 -26.17 2.83 14.66
C TRP A 158 -26.33 1.34 15.00
N SER A 159 -27.35 0.71 14.42
CA SER A 159 -27.41 -0.74 14.31
C SER A 159 -26.32 -1.15 13.32
N GLY A 160 -25.29 -1.81 13.83
CA GLY A 160 -24.10 -2.21 13.07
C GLY A 160 -24.40 -3.26 11.98
N SER A 161 -25.15 -2.88 10.95
CA SER A 161 -25.54 -3.78 9.87
C SER A 161 -25.68 -3.08 8.51
N ARG A 162 -24.81 -2.11 8.20
CA ARG A 162 -24.44 -1.93 6.79
C ARG A 162 -23.16 -2.70 6.52
N ARG A 163 -23.36 -4.01 6.34
CA ARG A 163 -22.42 -4.88 5.65
C ARG A 163 -22.18 -4.19 4.30
N TRP A 164 -21.01 -3.60 4.09
CA TRP A 164 -20.63 -3.09 2.78
C TRP A 164 -20.77 -4.25 1.80
N PRO A 165 -21.36 -4.06 0.61
CA PRO A 165 -21.38 -5.11 -0.39
C PRO A 165 -19.94 -5.40 -0.76
N ILE A 166 -19.37 -6.46 -0.20
CA ILE A 166 -18.19 -7.12 -0.74
C ILE A 166 -18.61 -7.48 -2.17
N PRO A 167 -17.93 -6.99 -3.22
CA PRO A 167 -18.25 -7.44 -4.56
C PRO A 167 -18.12 -8.96 -4.55
N ALA A 168 -19.23 -9.64 -4.80
CA ALA A 168 -19.28 -11.09 -4.80
C ALA A 168 -18.14 -11.59 -5.68
N ARG A 169 -17.30 -12.48 -5.14
CA ARG A 169 -16.40 -13.28 -5.97
C ARG A 169 -17.27 -13.85 -7.08
N ARG A 170 -16.97 -13.52 -8.33
CA ARG A 170 -17.69 -14.08 -9.48
C ARG A 170 -17.73 -15.59 -9.29
N PRO A 171 -18.91 -16.23 -9.25
CA PRO A 171 -18.97 -17.68 -9.32
C PRO A 171 -18.30 -18.10 -10.62
N CYS A 172 -17.40 -19.09 -10.55
CA CYS A 172 -16.82 -19.73 -11.71
C CYS A 172 -17.98 -20.20 -12.60
N SER A 173 -18.18 -19.52 -13.72
CA SER A 173 -19.18 -19.91 -14.69
C SER A 173 -18.68 -21.18 -15.39
N GLY A 174 -19.28 -22.31 -15.02
CA GLY A 174 -19.36 -23.49 -15.86
C GLY A 174 -18.10 -24.36 -15.95
N SER A 175 -18.05 -25.42 -15.15
CA SER A 175 -18.09 -26.76 -15.74
C SER A 175 -18.71 -27.71 -14.72
N THR A 176 -19.80 -28.31 -15.16
CA THR A 176 -20.50 -29.40 -14.51
C THR A 176 -19.63 -30.64 -14.59
N GLY A 177 -19.25 -31.22 -13.44
CA GLY A 177 -18.74 -32.59 -13.35
C GLY A 177 -17.30 -32.73 -12.86
N ALA A 178 -17.13 -33.68 -11.93
CA ALA A 178 -15.88 -34.25 -11.40
C ALA A 178 -15.24 -33.56 -10.16
N THR A 179 -15.65 -34.08 -9.00
CA THR A 179 -14.82 -34.57 -7.87
C THR A 179 -13.55 -33.80 -7.50
N CYS A 180 -13.54 -33.22 -6.29
CA CYS A 180 -12.33 -32.78 -5.59
C CYS A 180 -11.33 -33.93 -5.43
N CYS A 181 -10.09 -33.75 -5.87
CA CYS A 181 -8.94 -34.45 -5.30
C CYS A 181 -7.65 -33.66 -5.53
N GLY A 182 -6.88 -33.46 -4.45
CA GLY A 182 -5.41 -33.47 -4.45
C GLY A 182 -4.64 -32.38 -5.20
N SER A 183 -3.92 -31.56 -4.41
CA SER A 183 -2.51 -31.19 -4.62
C SER A 183 -2.05 -30.66 -5.98
N SER A 184 -1.47 -29.45 -5.93
CA SER A 184 -0.48 -28.93 -6.88
C SER A 184 -0.99 -28.65 -8.31
N CYS A 185 -1.14 -27.37 -8.65
CA CYS A 185 -0.87 -26.89 -10.00
C CYS A 185 -0.50 -25.39 -9.98
N SER A 186 0.80 -25.16 -9.87
CA SER A 186 1.52 -24.04 -10.46
C SER A 186 1.19 -23.97 -11.95
N ASN A 187 0.59 -22.88 -12.43
CA ASN A 187 0.73 -22.38 -13.80
C ASN A 187 -0.09 -21.10 -13.97
N TRP A 188 0.57 -19.94 -13.89
CA TRP A 188 0.06 -18.73 -14.55
C TRP A 188 0.72 -18.65 -15.92
N ALA A 189 0.03 -19.25 -16.88
CA ALA A 189 0.38 -19.22 -18.28
C ALA A 189 0.31 -17.80 -18.84
N ALA A 190 1.27 -17.50 -19.70
CA ALA A 190 1.30 -16.34 -20.57
C ALA A 190 0.09 -16.30 -21.52
N GLY A 191 -0.38 -15.09 -21.85
CA GLY A 191 -1.34 -14.86 -22.94
C GLY A 191 -1.73 -13.38 -23.07
N PRO A 192 -2.02 -12.88 -24.29
CA PRO A 192 -1.42 -11.66 -24.81
C PRO A 192 -2.32 -10.41 -24.74
N TRP A 193 -1.68 -9.29 -25.00
CA TRP A 193 -2.25 -7.97 -25.18
C TRP A 193 -3.18 -7.96 -26.40
N ALA A 194 -4.40 -7.43 -26.25
CA ALA A 194 -5.19 -6.94 -27.37
C ALA A 194 -6.04 -5.74 -26.93
N TRP A 195 -5.76 -4.61 -27.55
CA TRP A 195 -6.63 -3.44 -27.61
C TRP A 195 -7.96 -3.79 -28.28
N SER A 196 -9.06 -3.21 -27.79
CA SER A 196 -10.16 -2.77 -28.65
C SER A 196 -10.47 -1.32 -28.32
N ALA A 197 -10.11 -0.45 -29.25
CA ALA A 197 -10.62 0.90 -29.33
C ALA A 197 -12.11 0.87 -29.64
N ALA A 198 -12.92 1.52 -28.82
CA ALA A 198 -14.22 2.04 -29.22
C ALA A 198 -14.17 3.55 -28.98
N ALA A 199 -13.77 4.27 -30.03
CA ALA A 199 -14.01 5.70 -30.13
C ALA A 199 -15.51 5.89 -30.37
N THR A 200 -16.20 6.53 -29.42
CA THR A 200 -17.47 7.20 -29.71
C THR A 200 -17.29 8.67 -29.39
N THR A 201 -16.92 9.42 -30.42
CA THR A 201 -17.03 10.86 -30.46
C THR A 201 -18.51 11.22 -30.51
N THR A 202 -19.01 11.89 -29.48
CA THR A 202 -20.26 12.65 -29.60
C THR A 202 -19.97 14.10 -29.26
N ARG A 203 -19.71 14.89 -30.30
CA ARG A 203 -19.96 16.34 -30.30
C ARG A 203 -21.48 16.54 -30.20
N SER A 204 -21.92 17.38 -29.29
CA SER A 204 -23.15 18.16 -29.43
C SER A 204 -22.91 19.46 -28.65
N ALA A 205 -22.55 20.56 -29.32
CA ALA A 205 -23.48 21.49 -29.96
C ALA A 205 -24.49 22.04 -28.93
N ILE A 206 -24.16 23.24 -28.43
CA ILE A 206 -25.04 24.15 -27.71
C ILE A 206 -26.00 24.76 -28.75
N PRO A 207 -27.32 24.79 -28.49
CA PRO A 207 -28.21 25.72 -29.17
C PRO A 207 -28.65 26.86 -28.24
N CYS A 208 -28.49 28.07 -28.78
CA CYS A 208 -29.12 29.37 -28.49
C CYS A 208 -29.08 29.94 -27.07
#